data_AF-W5SU25-F1
#
_entry.id   AF-W5SU25-F1
#
_cell.length_a   1.000
_cell.length_b   1.000
_cell.length_c   1.000
_cell.angle_alpha   90.00
_cell.angle_beta   90.00
_cell.angle_gamma   90.00
#
_symmetry.space_group_name_H-M   'P 1'
#
loop_
_entity.id
_entity.type
_entity.pdbx_description
1 polymer ?
#
loop_
_entity_poly.entity_id
_entity_poly.type
_entity_poly.pdbx_seq_one_letter_code
_entity_poly.pdbx_strand_id
1 'polypeptide(L)'
;MSKRCFIYCNFLFFIINVISFFALENQYSTYELSFSSEKQEFLVNTNSKFNFFFKDEAWIYIKNVKNDSFIRLLAESYQDGAMFTFQTSKNVGIIMLTFKYQNVKDSREFTKNVILKIAEEDKSSNLGEMKLKDNLDLDKDFELSNKSYSNLSLRDVMRRALNLSYINDYKGAIALLNRYDFGDNEYTLLKAELYYKSGDYLNSYLNYLSLRDVYFNKIFLNLIDLGIKLNKVENVLRDVRFLIGNNIDFGEDVYLDILEFLLVNGEYEFFLNLSLLYYPKYVNSKFPDRYNYLLGKLYETESKYKDFIKSLSYYKIVIDNYPFSSYYELSKLRYLFLKRFF
;
A
#
# COMPACT_ATOMS: atom_id res chain seq x y z
N MET A 1 11.02 46.01 -12.47
CA MET A 1 11.65 44.67 -12.43
C MET A 1 11.85 44.17 -13.86
N SER A 2 13.10 43.95 -14.28
CA SER A 2 13.42 43.67 -15.68
C SER A 2 13.16 42.19 -16.03
N LYS A 3 12.66 41.93 -17.25
CA LYS A 3 12.41 40.59 -17.81
C LYS A 3 13.66 39.68 -17.81
N ARG A 4 14.87 40.22 -17.60
CA ARG A 4 16.12 39.46 -17.53
C ARG A 4 16.29 38.66 -16.24
N CYS A 5 15.69 39.09 -15.11
CA CYS A 5 15.79 38.34 -13.85
C CYS A 5 14.93 37.08 -13.82
N PHE A 6 13.85 37.02 -14.61
CA PHE A 6 12.94 35.87 -14.62
C PHE A 6 13.52 34.65 -15.36
N ILE A 7 14.43 34.88 -16.32
CA ILE A 7 15.10 33.82 -17.08
C ILE A 7 16.22 33.18 -16.24
N TYR A 8 16.92 33.98 -15.43
CA TYR A 8 18.00 33.47 -14.58
C TYR A 8 17.50 32.57 -13.44
N CYS A 9 16.37 32.88 -12.81
CA CYS A 9 15.80 32.01 -11.78
C CYS A 9 15.31 30.66 -12.34
N ASN A 10 14.77 30.63 -13.56
CA ASN A 10 14.34 29.38 -14.19
C ASN A 10 15.51 28.50 -14.63
N PHE A 11 16.61 29.07 -15.13
CA PHE A 11 17.82 28.29 -15.43
C PHE A 11 18.50 27.75 -14.17
N LEU A 12 18.49 28.49 -13.06
CA LEU A 12 19.06 28.00 -11.79
C LEU A 12 18.24 26.81 -11.23
N PHE A 13 16.90 26.85 -11.34
CA PHE A 13 16.05 25.73 -10.96
C PHE A 13 16.16 24.54 -11.92
N PHE A 14 16.47 24.77 -13.19
CA PHE A 14 16.74 23.70 -14.15
C PHE A 14 18.10 23.04 -13.86
N ILE A 15 19.13 23.81 -13.50
CA ILE A 15 20.45 23.26 -13.17
C ILE A 15 20.43 22.50 -11.83
N ILE A 16 19.65 22.95 -10.84
CA ILE A 16 19.49 22.20 -9.57
C ILE A 16 18.72 20.88 -9.80
N ASN A 17 17.77 20.83 -10.74
CA ASN A 17 17.08 19.57 -11.09
C ASN A 17 17.86 18.66 -12.05
N VAL A 18 18.77 19.21 -12.86
CA VAL A 18 19.61 18.41 -13.78
C VAL A 18 20.86 17.85 -13.07
N ILE A 19 21.34 18.47 -12.00
CA ILE A 19 22.47 17.92 -11.22
C ILE A 19 22.02 16.73 -10.34
N SER A 20 20.73 16.62 -10.00
CA SER A 20 20.18 15.38 -9.40
C SER A 20 20.23 14.18 -10.36
N PHE A 21 20.48 14.40 -11.66
CA PHE A 21 20.52 13.37 -12.69
C PHE A 21 21.95 12.90 -13.02
N PHE A 22 22.97 13.44 -12.34
CA PHE A 22 24.35 12.98 -12.45
C PHE A 22 24.93 12.55 -11.10
N ALA A 23 24.09 11.95 -10.24
CA ALA A 23 24.62 10.92 -9.36
C ALA A 23 24.98 9.74 -10.26
N LEU A 24 26.26 9.69 -10.65
CA LEU A 24 26.91 8.56 -11.30
C LEU A 24 26.29 7.26 -10.74
N GLU A 25 25.53 6.55 -11.56
CA GLU A 25 25.12 5.19 -11.26
C GLU A 25 26.39 4.38 -11.04
N ASN A 26 26.80 4.26 -9.79
CA ASN A 26 27.57 3.11 -9.39
C ASN A 26 26.59 1.94 -9.55
N GLN A 27 26.67 1.26 -10.69
CA GLN A 27 25.94 0.02 -10.99
C GLN A 27 26.39 -1.07 -10.02
N TYR A 28 25.88 -1.00 -8.78
CA TYR A 28 26.00 -2.05 -7.79
C TYR A 28 24.74 -2.90 -7.89
N SER A 29 24.91 -4.22 -7.97
CA SER A 29 23.78 -5.13 -7.84
C SER A 29 23.13 -4.88 -6.49
N THR A 30 21.85 -4.51 -6.49
CA THR A 30 21.09 -4.27 -5.26
C THR A 30 20.08 -5.39 -5.09
N TYR A 31 20.18 -6.09 -3.97
CA TYR A 31 19.35 -7.24 -3.64
C TYR A 31 18.42 -6.87 -2.49
N GLU A 32 17.11 -6.88 -2.76
CA GLU A 32 16.10 -6.66 -1.73
C GLU A 32 15.87 -7.94 -0.90
N LEU A 33 15.90 -7.79 0.43
CA LEU A 33 15.71 -8.84 1.41
C LEU A 33 14.46 -8.57 2.25
N SER A 34 13.70 -9.64 2.52
CA SER A 34 12.48 -9.60 3.34
C SER A 34 12.42 -10.78 4.31
N PHE A 35 11.44 -10.74 5.24
CA PHE A 35 11.14 -11.81 6.19
C PHE A 35 10.61 -13.12 5.55
N SER A 36 10.38 -13.14 4.24
CA SER A 36 9.77 -14.26 3.49
C SER A 36 10.50 -15.61 3.64
N SER A 37 11.77 -15.60 4.04
CA SER A 37 12.53 -16.81 4.37
C SER A 37 13.60 -16.51 5.41
N GLU A 38 13.96 -17.47 6.27
CA GLU A 38 15.09 -17.30 7.20
C GLU A 38 16.45 -17.36 6.48
N LYS A 39 16.52 -18.10 5.38
CA LYS A 39 17.73 -18.30 4.57
C LYS A 39 17.50 -17.92 3.12
N GLN A 40 18.49 -17.25 2.52
CA GLN A 40 18.46 -16.88 1.11
C GLN A 40 19.88 -16.94 0.52
N GLU A 41 20.01 -17.50 -0.69
CA GLU A 41 21.30 -17.68 -1.34
C GLU A 41 21.49 -16.70 -2.50
N PHE A 42 22.69 -16.14 -2.63
CA PHE A 42 23.07 -15.29 -3.77
C PHE A 42 24.42 -15.72 -4.34
N LEU A 43 24.57 -15.57 -5.65
CA LEU A 43 25.84 -15.70 -6.36
C LEU A 43 26.38 -14.29 -6.64
N VAL A 44 27.62 -14.02 -6.22
CA VAL A 44 28.29 -12.73 -6.42
C VAL A 44 29.71 -12.93 -6.92
N ASN A 45 30.18 -12.01 -7.77
CA ASN A 45 31.52 -12.09 -8.32
C ASN A 45 32.58 -11.62 -7.31
N THR A 46 33.81 -12.12 -7.42
CA THR A 46 34.98 -11.56 -6.71
C THR A 46 35.23 -10.10 -7.11
N ASN A 47 35.78 -9.30 -6.19
CA ASN A 47 36.02 -7.86 -6.35
C ASN A 47 34.80 -7.00 -6.75
N SER A 48 33.58 -7.51 -6.56
CA SER A 48 32.35 -6.80 -6.88
C SER A 48 31.84 -6.02 -5.67
N LYS A 49 31.04 -5.00 -5.95
CA LYS A 49 30.30 -4.23 -4.94
C LYS A 49 28.82 -4.46 -5.15
N PHE A 50 28.10 -4.66 -4.05
CA PHE A 50 26.67 -4.90 -4.08
C PHE A 50 26.01 -4.36 -2.81
N ASN A 51 24.70 -4.18 -2.87
CA ASN A 51 23.90 -3.71 -1.76
C ASN A 51 22.90 -4.78 -1.35
N PHE A 52 22.71 -4.93 -0.04
CA PHE A 52 21.52 -5.58 0.51
C PHE A 52 20.59 -4.51 1.07
N PHE A 53 19.34 -4.54 0.64
CA PHE A 53 18.32 -3.57 1.06
C PHE A 53 17.20 -4.28 1.81
N PHE A 54 16.88 -3.78 3.01
CA PHE A 54 15.69 -4.16 3.76
C PHE A 54 14.76 -2.96 3.83
N LYS A 55 13.46 -3.17 3.58
CA LYS A 55 12.45 -2.11 3.62
C LYS A 55 12.30 -1.46 4.99
N ASP A 56 12.47 -2.24 6.06
CA ASP A 56 12.40 -1.72 7.42
C ASP A 56 13.75 -1.17 7.87
N GLU A 57 13.74 -0.10 8.67
CA GLU A 57 14.96 0.55 9.16
C GLU A 57 15.60 -0.18 10.35
N ALA A 58 14.85 -1.07 11.03
CA ALA A 58 15.30 -1.70 12.28
C ALA A 58 16.18 -2.96 12.09
N TRP A 59 16.78 -3.13 10.90
CA TRP A 59 17.71 -4.21 10.63
C TRP A 59 19.15 -3.83 10.99
N ILE A 60 19.88 -4.79 11.55
CA ILE A 60 21.27 -4.63 12.00
C ILE A 60 22.08 -5.78 11.43
N TYR A 61 23.18 -5.47 10.73
CA TYR A 61 24.13 -6.47 10.29
C TYR A 61 25.03 -6.93 11.45
N ILE A 62 25.11 -8.24 11.67
CA ILE A 62 25.96 -8.84 12.70
C ILE A 62 27.29 -9.22 12.07
N LYS A 63 28.32 -8.40 12.33
CA LYS A 63 29.67 -8.62 11.79
C LYS A 63 30.25 -9.95 12.29
N ASN A 64 30.76 -10.76 11.37
CA ASN A 64 31.43 -12.02 11.65
C ASN A 64 32.88 -11.95 11.16
N VAL A 65 33.84 -12.02 12.09
CA VAL A 65 35.29 -11.91 11.80
C VAL A 65 35.76 -12.99 10.80
N LYS A 66 35.08 -14.15 10.74
CA LYS A 66 35.40 -15.20 9.76
C LYS A 66 35.15 -14.78 8.31
N ASN A 67 34.31 -13.77 8.09
CA ASN A 67 33.96 -13.28 6.76
C ASN A 67 34.91 -12.18 6.26
N ASP A 68 35.75 -11.59 7.12
CA ASP A 68 36.58 -10.42 6.78
C ASP A 68 37.59 -10.70 5.65
N SER A 69 37.99 -11.97 5.46
CA SER A 69 38.84 -12.38 4.34
C SER A 69 38.09 -12.45 2.99
N PHE A 70 36.76 -12.51 2.99
CA PHE A 70 35.91 -12.68 1.81
C PHE A 70 35.15 -11.41 1.44
N ILE A 71 34.78 -10.59 2.42
CA ILE A 71 33.89 -9.45 2.22
C ILE A 71 34.16 -8.34 3.23
N ARG A 72 33.93 -7.10 2.82
CA ARG A 72 33.99 -5.91 3.68
C ARG A 72 32.69 -5.11 3.57
N LEU A 73 32.12 -4.75 4.71
CA LEU A 73 31.06 -3.74 4.79
C LEU A 73 31.67 -2.35 4.54
N LEU A 74 31.11 -1.61 3.59
CA LEU A 74 31.57 -0.28 3.20
C LEU A 74 30.72 0.84 3.80
N ALA A 75 29.40 0.66 3.83
CA ALA A 75 28.47 1.68 4.27
C ALA A 75 27.15 1.07 4.74
N GLU A 76 26.46 1.81 5.62
CA GLU A 76 25.11 1.54 6.09
C GLU A 76 24.26 2.81 5.95
N SER A 77 23.01 2.70 5.52
CA SER A 77 22.05 3.81 5.43
C SER A 77 20.67 3.37 5.90
N TYR A 78 19.92 4.30 6.49
CA TYR A 78 18.60 4.04 7.08
C TYR A 78 17.51 5.03 6.61
N GLN A 79 17.80 5.85 5.59
CA GLN A 79 16.90 6.95 5.19
C GLN A 79 15.59 6.48 4.54
N ASP A 80 15.63 5.36 3.82
CA ASP A 80 14.49 4.79 3.08
C ASP A 80 14.41 3.27 3.34
N GLY A 81 14.70 2.84 4.56
CA GLY A 81 14.96 1.44 4.92
C GLY A 81 16.44 1.15 5.16
N ALA A 82 16.76 -0.02 5.73
CA ALA A 82 18.14 -0.40 6.06
C ALA A 82 18.89 -0.94 4.83
N MET A 83 19.90 -0.21 4.38
CA MET A 83 20.77 -0.59 3.26
C MET A 83 22.20 -0.86 3.74
N PHE A 84 22.76 -2.00 3.34
CA PHE A 84 24.12 -2.43 3.65
C PHE A 84 24.91 -2.62 2.36
N THR A 85 25.96 -1.83 2.18
CA THR A 85 26.83 -1.92 1.01
C THR A 85 28.06 -2.76 1.34
N PHE A 86 28.30 -3.80 0.54
CA PHE A 86 29.43 -4.69 0.70
C PHE A 86 30.34 -4.70 -0.52
N GLN A 87 31.59 -5.08 -0.30
CA GLN A 87 32.58 -5.35 -1.33
C GLN A 87 33.21 -6.73 -1.11
N THR A 88 33.16 -7.59 -2.12
CA THR A 88 33.84 -8.89 -2.08
C THR A 88 35.34 -8.74 -2.31
N SER A 89 36.12 -9.64 -1.73
CA SER A 89 37.56 -9.74 -1.98
C SER A 89 37.84 -10.64 -3.20
N LYS A 90 39.11 -11.02 -3.40
CA LYS A 90 39.53 -11.98 -4.43
C LYS A 90 39.26 -13.44 -4.05
N ASN A 91 38.84 -13.71 -2.81
CA ASN A 91 38.69 -15.08 -2.32
C ASN A 91 37.34 -15.66 -2.74
N VAL A 92 37.38 -16.82 -3.40
CA VAL A 92 36.21 -17.64 -3.75
C VAL A 92 35.80 -18.46 -2.54
N GLY A 93 34.49 -18.59 -2.30
CA GLY A 93 34.00 -19.37 -1.18
C GLY A 93 32.51 -19.15 -0.89
N ILE A 94 32.00 -19.91 0.07
CA ILE A 94 30.63 -19.77 0.56
C ILE A 94 30.70 -19.19 1.96
N ILE A 95 30.10 -18.01 2.15
CA ILE A 95 30.03 -17.34 3.45
C ILE A 95 28.59 -17.07 3.85
N MET A 96 28.35 -16.85 5.15
CA MET A 96 27.03 -16.52 5.67
C MET A 96 27.07 -15.14 6.34
N LEU A 97 26.21 -14.24 5.88
CA LEU A 97 25.93 -12.96 6.52
C LEU A 97 24.68 -13.11 7.38
N THR A 98 24.70 -12.51 8.57
CA THR A 98 23.57 -12.57 9.49
C THR A 98 23.07 -11.17 9.77
N PHE A 99 21.77 -10.97 9.65
CA PHE A 99 21.08 -9.72 9.95
C PHE A 99 20.03 -9.99 11.03
N LYS A 100 19.91 -9.08 11.98
CA LYS A 100 18.88 -9.12 13.01
C LYS A 100 17.92 -7.96 12.83
N TYR A 101 16.64 -8.24 13.03
CA TYR A 101 15.59 -7.25 13.09
C TYR A 101 15.00 -7.22 14.50
N GLN A 102 14.85 -6.03 15.06
CA GLN A 102 14.21 -5.82 16.34
C GLN A 102 12.97 -4.95 16.17
N ASN A 103 11.78 -5.53 16.39
CA ASN A 103 10.55 -4.77 16.32
C ASN A 103 10.34 -3.97 17.62
N VAL A 104 10.34 -2.64 17.50
CA VAL A 104 10.20 -1.71 18.63
C VAL A 104 8.81 -1.81 19.30
N LYS A 105 7.78 -2.28 18.58
CA LYS A 105 6.40 -2.32 19.09
C LYS A 105 6.05 -3.56 19.90
N ASP A 106 6.64 -4.71 19.59
CA ASP A 106 6.31 -5.99 20.22
C ASP A 106 7.53 -6.76 20.75
N SER A 107 8.72 -6.15 20.70
CA SER A 107 10.01 -6.73 21.15
C SER A 107 10.38 -8.06 20.50
N ARG A 108 9.75 -8.43 19.37
CA ARG A 108 10.10 -9.65 18.66
C ARG A 108 11.42 -9.47 17.89
N GLU A 109 12.32 -10.43 18.06
CA GLU A 109 13.57 -10.52 17.31
C GLU A 109 13.42 -11.51 16.15
N PHE A 110 13.91 -11.11 14.97
CA PHE A 110 14.01 -11.98 13.81
C PHE A 110 15.45 -12.02 13.31
N THR A 111 15.90 -13.18 12.86
CA THR A 111 17.24 -13.36 12.29
C THR A 111 17.13 -13.82 10.84
N LYS A 112 17.80 -13.11 9.93
CA LYS A 112 17.92 -13.45 8.52
C LYS A 112 19.36 -13.84 8.22
N ASN A 113 19.54 -15.04 7.67
CA ASN A 113 20.84 -15.53 7.23
C ASN A 113 20.91 -15.50 5.70
N VAL A 114 21.93 -14.84 5.17
CA VAL A 114 22.18 -14.73 3.73
C VAL A 114 23.43 -15.53 3.41
N ILE A 115 23.29 -16.54 2.56
CA ILE A 115 24.40 -17.37 2.09
C ILE A 115 24.92 -16.75 0.79
N LEU A 116 26.16 -16.29 0.79
CA LEU A 116 26.83 -15.75 -0.37
C LEU A 116 27.78 -16.80 -0.96
N LYS A 117 27.55 -17.17 -2.21
CA LYS A 117 28.47 -17.95 -3.04
C LYS A 117 29.29 -16.95 -3.86
N ILE A 118 30.57 -16.82 -3.55
CA ILE A 118 31.48 -15.90 -4.23
C ILE A 118 32.24 -16.69 -5.30
N ALA A 119 32.15 -16.27 -6.56
CA ALA A 119 32.78 -16.92 -7.73
C ALA A 119 33.65 -15.94 -8.54
N GLU A 120 34.58 -16.44 -9.35
CA GLU A 120 35.38 -15.60 -10.26
C GLU A 120 34.53 -15.06 -11.42
N GLU A 121 34.89 -13.88 -11.91
CA GLU A 121 34.24 -13.23 -13.04
C GLU A 121 34.88 -13.71 -14.35
N ASP A 122 34.13 -14.47 -15.16
CA ASP A 122 34.62 -14.96 -16.45
C ASP A 122 34.81 -13.80 -17.44
N LYS A 123 36.07 -13.54 -17.81
CA LYS A 123 36.42 -12.57 -18.86
C LYS A 123 36.16 -13.21 -20.23
N SER A 124 35.26 -12.59 -21.00
CA SER A 124 34.70 -13.05 -22.26
C SER A 124 35.72 -13.41 -23.36
N SER A 125 35.34 -14.34 -24.25
CA SER A 125 35.91 -14.43 -25.61
C SER A 125 34.82 -14.55 -26.66
N ASN A 126 34.89 -13.64 -27.64
CA ASN A 126 34.13 -13.61 -28.88
C ASN A 126 34.25 -14.91 -29.70
N LEU A 127 33.15 -15.27 -30.36
CA LEU A 127 32.99 -16.04 -31.61
C LEU A 127 34.22 -16.81 -32.16
N GLY A 128 34.08 -18.13 -32.27
CA GLY A 128 34.84 -18.95 -33.22
C GLY A 128 35.09 -20.39 -32.76
N GLU A 129 34.47 -21.34 -33.46
CA GLU A 129 34.79 -22.78 -33.50
C GLU A 129 34.19 -23.70 -32.40
N MET A 130 32.96 -24.15 -32.73
CA MET A 130 32.41 -25.48 -32.50
C MET A 130 33.44 -26.59 -32.18
N LYS A 131 33.13 -27.36 -31.12
CA LYS A 131 32.74 -28.78 -31.25
C LYS A 131 32.23 -29.32 -29.92
N LEU A 132 30.92 -29.44 -29.78
CA LEU A 132 30.30 -30.45 -28.92
C LEU A 132 29.03 -30.95 -29.62
N LYS A 133 29.19 -32.09 -30.30
CA LYS A 133 28.10 -33.03 -30.54
C LYS A 133 27.60 -33.46 -29.17
N ASP A 134 26.41 -33.01 -28.79
CA ASP A 134 25.22 -33.86 -28.86
C ASP A 134 24.00 -33.07 -28.37
N ASN A 135 23.09 -32.86 -29.33
CA ASN A 135 21.65 -32.63 -29.20
C ASN A 135 21.15 -31.55 -28.22
N LEU A 136 20.82 -30.38 -28.77
CA LEU A 136 19.57 -29.66 -28.52
C LEU A 136 19.41 -28.57 -29.60
N ASP A 137 18.67 -28.92 -30.65
CA ASP A 137 18.19 -27.98 -31.67
C ASP A 137 17.19 -26.99 -31.06
N LEU A 138 17.61 -25.74 -30.91
CA LEU A 138 16.71 -24.58 -30.79
C LEU A 138 17.35 -23.39 -31.50
N ASP A 139 17.22 -23.36 -32.83
CA ASP A 139 17.06 -22.11 -33.57
C ASP A 139 16.18 -22.39 -34.80
N LYS A 140 14.90 -22.04 -34.66
CA LYS A 140 14.09 -21.54 -35.77
C LYS A 140 13.29 -20.36 -35.26
N ASP A 141 13.77 -19.20 -35.68
CA ASP A 141 13.03 -18.10 -36.25
C ASP A 141 11.76 -17.61 -35.53
N PHE A 142 11.82 -16.31 -35.25
CA PHE A 142 10.69 -15.39 -35.19
C PHE A 142 9.68 -15.66 -36.32
N GLU A 143 8.70 -16.51 -36.06
CA GLU A 143 7.44 -16.54 -36.77
C GLU A 143 6.28 -16.60 -35.77
N LEU A 144 5.40 -15.60 -35.90
CA LEU A 144 4.09 -15.55 -35.26
C LEU A 144 3.37 -16.89 -35.46
N SER A 145 3.27 -17.69 -34.41
CA SER A 145 2.25 -18.74 -34.37
C SER A 145 1.72 -18.95 -32.94
N ASN A 146 0.41 -18.77 -32.83
CA ASN A 146 -0.43 -19.15 -31.70
C ASN A 146 -0.19 -20.63 -31.35
N LYS A 147 0.69 -20.94 -30.38
CA LYS A 147 0.71 -22.25 -29.74
C LYS A 147 1.03 -22.16 -28.24
N SER A 148 -0.03 -22.38 -27.47
CA SER A 148 -0.07 -23.08 -26.19
C SER A 148 0.87 -22.55 -25.09
N TYR A 149 0.42 -21.51 -24.38
CA TYR A 149 0.92 -21.21 -23.04
C TYR A 149 0.94 -22.49 -22.21
N SER A 150 2.15 -22.92 -21.82
CA SER A 150 2.36 -23.91 -20.76
C SER A 150 1.44 -23.59 -19.58
N ASN A 151 0.70 -24.58 -19.09
CA ASN A 151 -0.22 -24.51 -17.95
C ASN A 151 0.44 -23.90 -16.70
N LEU A 152 0.54 -22.57 -16.63
CA LEU A 152 0.86 -21.85 -15.41
C LEU A 152 -0.33 -22.00 -14.48
N SER A 153 -0.12 -22.63 -13.33
CA SER A 153 -1.19 -22.88 -12.39
C SER A 153 -1.71 -21.55 -11.83
N LEU A 154 -3.02 -21.47 -11.55
CA LEU A 154 -3.65 -20.34 -10.86
C LEU A 154 -2.83 -19.89 -9.64
N ARG A 155 -2.37 -20.86 -8.83
CA ARG A 155 -1.55 -20.61 -7.63
C ARG A 155 -0.22 -19.94 -7.97
N ASP A 156 0.44 -20.34 -9.06
CA ASP A 156 1.70 -19.71 -9.48
C ASP A 156 1.50 -18.26 -9.90
N VAL A 157 0.42 -17.97 -10.63
CA VAL A 157 0.10 -16.60 -11.06
C VAL A 157 -0.24 -15.73 -9.85
N MET A 158 -1.10 -16.21 -8.95
CA MET A 158 -1.45 -15.48 -7.72
C MET A 158 -0.23 -15.23 -6.83
N ARG A 159 0.63 -16.24 -6.63
CA ARG A 159 1.87 -16.10 -5.86
C ARG A 159 2.81 -15.05 -6.47
N ARG A 160 2.98 -15.06 -7.79
CA ARG A 160 3.81 -14.05 -8.47
C ARG A 160 3.22 -12.65 -8.34
N ALA A 161 1.90 -12.50 -8.48
CA ALA A 161 1.23 -11.22 -8.29
C ALA A 161 1.35 -10.71 -6.84
N LEU A 162 1.24 -11.60 -5.85
CA LEU A 162 1.48 -11.28 -4.44
C LEU A 162 2.93 -10.83 -4.21
N ASN A 163 3.91 -11.52 -4.78
CA ASN A 163 5.32 -11.10 -4.70
C ASN A 163 5.54 -9.69 -5.26
N LEU A 164 4.93 -9.36 -6.39
CA LEU A 164 4.96 -8.01 -6.97
C LEU A 164 4.28 -6.99 -6.02
N SER A 165 3.17 -7.37 -5.39
CA SER A 165 2.50 -6.52 -4.40
C SER A 165 3.36 -6.23 -3.16
N TYR A 166 4.18 -7.20 -2.71
CA TYR A 166 5.06 -7.02 -1.56
C TYR A 166 6.19 -6.04 -1.84
N ILE A 167 6.59 -5.88 -3.11
CA ILE A 167 7.53 -4.85 -3.55
C ILE A 167 6.82 -3.53 -3.92
N ASN A 168 5.52 -3.37 -3.62
CA ASN A 168 4.66 -2.24 -4.00
C ASN A 168 4.48 -2.05 -5.53
N ASP A 169 4.82 -3.04 -6.35
CA ASP A 169 4.52 -3.02 -7.78
C ASP A 169 3.09 -3.53 -8.05
N TYR A 170 2.12 -2.73 -7.59
CA TYR A 170 0.70 -3.05 -7.78
C TYR A 170 0.30 -3.04 -9.26
N LYS A 171 0.90 -2.15 -10.07
CA LYS A 171 0.62 -2.06 -11.51
C LYS A 171 1.11 -3.31 -12.24
N GLY A 172 2.31 -3.79 -11.95
CA GLY A 172 2.84 -5.05 -12.49
C GLY A 172 2.04 -6.26 -12.01
N ALA A 173 1.65 -6.30 -10.73
CA ALA A 173 0.80 -7.36 -10.18
C ALA A 173 -0.55 -7.43 -10.91
N ILE A 174 -1.21 -6.29 -11.09
CA ILE A 174 -2.48 -6.18 -11.83
C ILE A 174 -2.28 -6.57 -13.30
N ALA A 175 -1.24 -6.09 -13.96
CA ALA A 175 -0.95 -6.42 -15.35
C ALA A 175 -0.71 -7.92 -15.54
N LEU A 176 -0.05 -8.58 -14.59
CA LEU A 176 0.11 -10.03 -14.59
C LEU A 176 -1.25 -10.75 -14.44
N LEU A 177 -2.09 -10.30 -13.51
CA LEU A 177 -3.42 -10.90 -13.28
C LEU A 177 -4.42 -10.60 -14.40
N ASN A 178 -4.24 -9.55 -15.19
CA ASN A 178 -5.13 -9.27 -16.32
C ASN A 178 -4.78 -10.10 -17.57
N ARG A 179 -3.63 -10.78 -17.62
CA ARG A 179 -3.26 -11.67 -18.72
C ARG A 179 -4.01 -13.01 -18.69
N TYR A 180 -4.60 -13.35 -17.56
CA TYR A 180 -5.27 -14.63 -17.35
C TYR A 180 -6.68 -14.41 -16.82
N ASP A 181 -7.60 -15.28 -17.23
CA ASP A 181 -8.95 -15.35 -16.72
C ASP A 181 -9.23 -16.77 -16.23
N PHE A 182 -9.18 -16.94 -14.90
CA PHE A 182 -9.35 -18.24 -14.25
C PHE A 182 -10.78 -18.46 -13.75
N GLY A 183 -11.66 -17.46 -13.78
CA GLY A 183 -13.02 -17.54 -13.22
C GLY A 183 -13.07 -17.90 -11.73
N ASP A 184 -11.96 -17.75 -11.00
CA ASP A 184 -11.83 -18.13 -9.60
C ASP A 184 -12.11 -16.95 -8.65
N ASN A 185 -12.77 -17.24 -7.53
CA ASN A 185 -13.19 -16.21 -6.59
C ASN A 185 -12.02 -15.64 -5.76
N GLU A 186 -11.07 -16.47 -5.33
CA GLU A 186 -9.88 -16.00 -4.60
C GLU A 186 -8.98 -15.17 -5.52
N TYR A 187 -8.89 -15.56 -6.80
CA TYR A 187 -8.23 -14.78 -7.84
C TYR A 187 -8.84 -13.38 -8.00
N THR A 188 -10.18 -13.32 -8.05
CA THR A 188 -10.92 -12.07 -8.22
C THR A 188 -10.81 -11.19 -6.98
N LEU A 189 -10.81 -11.77 -5.78
CA LEU A 189 -10.53 -11.05 -4.52
C LEU A 189 -9.15 -10.42 -4.54
N LEU A 190 -8.12 -11.18 -4.93
CA LEU A 190 -6.75 -10.66 -5.02
C LEU A 190 -6.66 -9.49 -6.01
N LYS A 191 -7.31 -9.60 -7.18
CA LYS A 191 -7.40 -8.49 -8.13
C LYS A 191 -8.03 -7.25 -7.48
N ALA A 192 -9.16 -7.42 -6.79
CA ALA A 192 -9.86 -6.33 -6.12
C ALA A 192 -8.97 -5.62 -5.07
N GLU A 193 -8.25 -6.38 -4.25
CA GLU A 193 -7.33 -5.85 -3.24
C GLU A 193 -6.14 -5.09 -3.87
N LEU A 194 -5.58 -5.62 -4.95
CA LEU A 194 -4.45 -4.97 -5.63
C LEU A 194 -4.89 -3.69 -6.33
N TYR A 195 -6.06 -3.69 -6.97
CA TYR A 195 -6.64 -2.46 -7.50
C TYR A 195 -6.86 -1.41 -6.40
N TYR A 196 -7.38 -1.82 -5.23
CA TYR A 196 -7.55 -0.93 -4.08
C TYR A 196 -6.22 -0.28 -3.66
N LYS A 197 -5.17 -1.09 -3.47
CA LYS A 197 -3.83 -0.62 -3.07
C LYS A 197 -3.19 0.26 -4.14
N SER A 198 -3.51 0.06 -5.41
CA SER A 198 -3.03 0.90 -6.52
C SER A 198 -3.76 2.26 -6.63
N GLY A 199 -4.86 2.46 -5.89
CA GLY A 199 -5.71 3.64 -5.97
C GLY A 199 -6.79 3.57 -7.07
N ASP A 200 -6.85 2.48 -7.83
CA ASP A 200 -7.90 2.25 -8.84
C ASP A 200 -9.16 1.69 -8.17
N TYR A 201 -9.89 2.59 -7.52
CA TYR A 201 -11.09 2.24 -6.77
C TYR A 201 -12.21 1.71 -7.66
N LEU A 202 -12.31 2.18 -8.90
CA LEU A 202 -13.37 1.73 -9.82
C LEU A 202 -13.20 0.26 -10.16
N ASN A 203 -11.99 -0.16 -10.59
CA ASN A 203 -11.75 -1.56 -10.90
C ASN A 203 -11.78 -2.44 -9.65
N SER A 204 -11.29 -1.94 -8.51
CA SER A 204 -11.43 -2.63 -7.23
C SER A 204 -12.90 -2.91 -6.90
N TYR A 205 -13.75 -1.89 -7.01
CA TYR A 205 -15.18 -1.98 -6.75
C TYR A 205 -15.88 -2.95 -7.69
N LEU A 206 -15.58 -2.93 -8.99
CA LEU A 206 -16.17 -3.85 -9.96
C LEU A 206 -15.81 -5.32 -9.66
N ASN A 207 -14.58 -5.61 -9.25
CA ASN A 207 -14.16 -6.97 -8.88
C ASN A 207 -14.82 -7.45 -7.57
N TYR A 208 -14.98 -6.57 -6.56
CA TYR A 208 -15.77 -6.93 -5.38
C TYR A 208 -17.24 -7.13 -5.72
N LEU A 209 -17.80 -6.27 -6.58
CA LEU A 209 -19.21 -6.34 -6.96
C LEU A 209 -19.53 -7.65 -7.69
N SER A 210 -18.64 -8.16 -8.54
CA SER A 210 -18.83 -9.46 -9.20
C SER A 210 -18.85 -10.64 -8.23
N LEU A 211 -18.31 -10.48 -7.02
CA LEU A 211 -18.28 -11.51 -5.99
C LEU A 211 -19.42 -11.39 -4.96
N ARG A 212 -20.28 -10.39 -5.11
CA ARG A 212 -21.29 -10.02 -4.12
C ARG A 212 -22.19 -11.18 -3.72
N ASP A 213 -22.71 -11.93 -4.67
CA ASP A 213 -23.69 -12.98 -4.40
C ASP A 213 -23.07 -14.21 -3.70
N VAL A 214 -21.74 -14.39 -3.80
CA VAL A 214 -21.03 -15.56 -3.27
C VAL A 214 -20.28 -15.24 -1.97
N TYR A 215 -19.71 -14.03 -1.84
CA TYR A 215 -18.80 -13.65 -0.75
C TYR A 215 -19.25 -12.42 0.03
N PHE A 216 -20.54 -12.03 0.00
CA PHE A 216 -21.02 -10.80 0.63
C PHE A 216 -20.46 -10.58 2.04
N ASN A 217 -20.57 -11.58 2.93
CA ASN A 217 -20.12 -11.50 4.32
C ASN A 217 -18.62 -11.21 4.49
N LYS A 218 -17.80 -11.49 3.48
CA LYS A 218 -16.35 -11.19 3.50
C LYS A 218 -16.01 -9.83 2.90
N ILE A 219 -16.86 -9.29 2.03
CA ILE A 219 -16.50 -8.13 1.18
C ILE A 219 -17.38 -6.90 1.40
N PHE A 220 -18.45 -6.99 2.20
CA PHE A 220 -19.43 -5.92 2.34
C PHE A 220 -18.81 -4.60 2.85
N LEU A 221 -17.84 -4.67 3.76
CA LEU A 221 -17.14 -3.47 4.24
C LEU A 221 -16.34 -2.81 3.12
N ASN A 222 -15.67 -3.62 2.29
CA ASN A 222 -14.93 -3.13 1.13
C ASN A 222 -15.88 -2.51 0.10
N LEU A 223 -17.05 -3.10 -0.14
CA LEU A 223 -18.08 -2.55 -1.02
C LEU A 223 -18.63 -1.21 -0.50
N ILE A 224 -18.83 -1.08 0.82
CA ILE A 224 -19.27 0.17 1.45
C ILE A 224 -18.18 1.24 1.35
N ASP A 225 -16.93 0.95 1.76
CA ASP A 225 -15.81 1.91 1.69
C ASP A 225 -15.60 2.41 0.25
N LEU A 226 -15.50 1.49 -0.71
CA LEU A 226 -15.35 1.85 -2.12
C LEU A 226 -16.59 2.54 -2.68
N GLY A 227 -17.78 2.13 -2.26
CA GLY A 227 -19.03 2.78 -2.63
C GLY A 227 -19.09 4.23 -2.18
N ILE A 228 -18.64 4.51 -0.95
CA ILE A 228 -18.49 5.88 -0.41
C ILE A 228 -17.48 6.67 -1.25
N LYS A 229 -16.27 6.12 -1.47
CA LYS A 229 -15.20 6.78 -2.26
C LYS A 229 -15.61 7.09 -3.71
N LEU A 230 -16.44 6.23 -4.30
CA LEU A 230 -16.92 6.36 -5.69
C LEU A 230 -18.29 7.04 -5.80
N ASN A 231 -18.83 7.54 -4.68
CA ASN A 231 -20.15 8.14 -4.58
C ASN A 231 -21.30 7.29 -5.17
N LYS A 232 -21.31 5.98 -4.87
CA LYS A 232 -22.33 5.01 -5.33
C LYS A 232 -23.50 4.93 -4.32
N VAL A 233 -24.27 6.01 -4.22
CA VAL A 233 -25.33 6.21 -3.20
C VAL A 233 -26.25 4.99 -3.06
N GLU A 234 -26.93 4.56 -4.12
CA GLU A 234 -27.88 3.44 -4.07
C GLU A 234 -27.24 2.11 -3.61
N ASN A 235 -26.00 1.87 -4.02
CA ASN A 235 -25.30 0.65 -3.64
C ASN A 235 -24.93 0.66 -2.16
N VAL A 236 -24.42 1.80 -1.65
CA VAL A 236 -24.13 1.97 -0.22
C VAL A 236 -25.41 1.83 0.60
N LEU A 237 -26.52 2.47 0.19
CA LEU A 237 -27.81 2.35 0.87
C LEU A 237 -28.29 0.89 0.93
N ARG A 238 -28.22 0.18 -0.19
CA ARG A 238 -28.61 -1.23 -0.28
C ARG A 238 -27.76 -2.12 0.64
N ASP A 239 -26.45 -1.92 0.65
CA ASP A 239 -25.53 -2.72 1.44
C ASP A 239 -25.70 -2.42 2.95
N VAL A 240 -25.83 -1.15 3.35
CA VAL A 240 -26.08 -0.77 4.75
C VAL A 240 -27.43 -1.29 5.24
N ARG A 241 -28.51 -1.19 4.44
CA ARG A 241 -29.82 -1.77 4.79
C ARG A 241 -29.75 -3.28 5.01
N PHE A 242 -28.94 -3.98 4.22
CA PHE A 242 -28.71 -5.42 4.43
C PHE A 242 -28.03 -5.68 5.77
N LEU A 243 -27.02 -4.89 6.15
CA LEU A 243 -26.34 -5.06 7.45
C LEU A 243 -27.30 -4.86 8.61
N ILE A 244 -28.11 -3.80 8.56
CA ILE A 244 -29.14 -3.53 9.57
C ILE A 244 -30.14 -4.69 9.62
N GLY A 245 -30.68 -5.11 8.48
CA GLY A 245 -31.69 -6.17 8.41
C GLY A 245 -31.20 -7.53 8.91
N ASN A 246 -29.89 -7.77 8.89
CA ASN A 246 -29.27 -9.01 9.37
C ASN A 246 -28.55 -8.84 10.73
N ASN A 247 -28.69 -7.70 11.39
CA ASN A 247 -28.00 -7.38 12.65
C ASN A 247 -26.48 -7.59 12.61
N ILE A 248 -25.85 -7.29 11.47
CA ILE A 248 -24.40 -7.39 11.31
C ILE A 248 -23.77 -6.12 11.88
N ASP A 249 -22.94 -6.28 12.90
CA ASP A 249 -22.22 -5.17 13.51
C ASP A 249 -20.89 -4.88 12.79
N PHE A 250 -20.48 -3.62 12.83
CA PHE A 250 -19.24 -3.16 12.19
C PHE A 250 -18.64 -1.99 12.97
N GLY A 251 -17.38 -1.69 12.67
CA GLY A 251 -16.57 -0.73 13.41
C GLY A 251 -17.16 0.68 13.44
N GLU A 252 -16.87 1.36 14.55
CA GLU A 252 -17.21 2.75 14.83
C GLU A 252 -16.89 3.73 13.69
N ASP A 253 -15.67 3.64 13.13
CA ASP A 253 -15.21 4.54 12.07
C ASP A 253 -16.03 4.38 10.79
N VAL A 254 -16.31 3.13 10.39
CA VAL A 254 -17.12 2.82 9.19
C VAL A 254 -18.52 3.41 9.34
N TYR A 255 -19.08 3.34 10.54
CA TYR A 255 -20.38 3.92 10.81
C TYR A 255 -20.39 5.44 10.63
N LEU A 256 -19.38 6.13 11.16
CA LEU A 256 -19.27 7.59 11.02
C LEU A 256 -19.04 7.99 9.56
N ASP A 257 -18.29 7.20 8.80
CA ASP A 257 -18.10 7.39 7.36
C ASP A 257 -19.42 7.23 6.59
N ILE A 258 -20.23 6.23 6.95
CA ILE A 258 -21.59 6.07 6.38
C ILE A 258 -22.46 7.28 6.74
N LEU A 259 -22.48 7.71 8.00
CA LEU A 259 -23.28 8.87 8.40
C LEU A 259 -22.88 10.14 7.65
N GLU A 260 -21.59 10.43 7.54
CA GLU A 260 -21.11 11.58 6.77
C GLU A 260 -21.49 11.45 5.29
N PHE A 261 -21.36 10.25 4.71
CA PHE A 261 -21.77 9.99 3.34
C PHE A 261 -23.27 10.24 3.10
N LEU A 262 -24.14 9.80 4.02
CA LEU A 262 -25.58 10.01 3.96
C LEU A 262 -25.92 11.50 4.07
N LEU A 263 -25.26 12.21 4.98
CA LEU A 263 -25.44 13.65 5.18
C LEU A 263 -25.09 14.43 3.90
N VAL A 264 -23.95 14.14 3.28
CA VAL A 264 -23.49 14.83 2.05
C VAL A 264 -24.41 14.56 0.87
N ASN A 265 -24.99 13.35 0.78
CA ASN A 265 -25.88 12.97 -0.30
C ASN A 265 -27.37 13.28 -0.04
N GLY A 266 -27.71 13.93 1.07
CA GLY A 266 -29.09 14.35 1.37
C GLY A 266 -30.00 13.25 1.91
N GLU A 267 -29.44 12.10 2.30
CA GLU A 267 -30.15 10.93 2.83
C GLU A 267 -30.47 11.10 4.34
N TYR A 268 -31.06 12.24 4.71
CA TYR A 268 -31.21 12.69 6.09
C TYR A 268 -32.10 11.80 6.95
N GLU A 269 -33.16 11.22 6.36
CA GLU A 269 -34.05 10.31 7.08
C GLU A 269 -33.33 9.02 7.44
N PHE A 270 -32.55 8.48 6.51
CA PHE A 270 -31.78 7.27 6.76
C PHE A 270 -30.62 7.53 7.72
N PHE A 271 -29.97 8.70 7.62
CA PHE A 271 -29.00 9.16 8.61
C PHE A 271 -29.57 9.11 10.03
N LEU A 272 -30.77 9.67 10.26
CA LEU A 272 -31.38 9.74 11.59
C LEU A 272 -31.77 8.36 12.11
N ASN A 273 -32.36 7.53 11.26
CA ASN A 273 -32.72 6.16 11.63
C ASN A 273 -31.48 5.33 12.01
N LEU A 274 -30.42 5.46 11.22
CA LEU A 274 -29.15 4.80 11.48
C LEU A 274 -28.50 5.34 12.76
N SER A 275 -28.55 6.67 12.98
CA SER A 275 -28.08 7.40 14.18
C SER A 275 -28.65 6.81 15.46
N LEU A 276 -29.97 6.68 15.53
CA LEU A 276 -30.69 6.16 16.70
C LEU A 276 -30.33 4.72 17.03
N LEU A 277 -30.05 3.90 16.01
CA LEU A 277 -29.79 2.48 16.18
C LEU A 277 -28.41 2.19 16.79
N TYR A 278 -27.38 2.97 16.44
CA TYR A 278 -26.00 2.66 16.81
C TYR A 278 -25.37 3.62 17.81
N TYR A 279 -25.86 4.87 17.95
CA TYR A 279 -25.33 5.80 18.96
C TYR A 279 -25.26 5.19 20.38
N PRO A 280 -26.27 4.46 20.88
CA PRO A 280 -26.21 3.85 22.21
C PRO A 280 -25.04 2.90 22.42
N LYS A 281 -24.49 2.29 21.35
CA LYS A 281 -23.37 1.36 21.43
C LYS A 281 -22.03 2.05 21.66
N TYR A 282 -21.89 3.31 21.23
CA TYR A 282 -20.61 4.01 21.12
C TYR A 282 -20.51 5.26 22.01
N VAL A 283 -21.39 5.37 23.02
CA VAL A 283 -21.44 6.56 23.92
C VAL A 283 -20.13 6.79 24.67
N ASN A 284 -19.36 5.73 24.97
CA ASN A 284 -18.14 5.79 25.77
C ASN A 284 -16.84 5.73 24.94
N SER A 285 -16.89 5.93 23.63
CA SER A 285 -15.71 5.89 22.75
C SER A 285 -15.36 7.27 22.20
N LYS A 286 -14.54 7.33 21.14
CA LYS A 286 -14.22 8.61 20.46
C LYS A 286 -15.39 9.11 19.62
N PHE A 287 -16.25 8.20 19.18
CA PHE A 287 -17.44 8.39 18.37
C PHE A 287 -18.25 9.65 18.64
N PRO A 288 -18.54 10.02 19.91
CA PRO A 288 -19.47 11.10 20.17
C PRO A 288 -18.98 12.43 19.61
N ASP A 289 -17.68 12.68 19.44
CA ASP A 289 -17.21 13.98 18.96
C ASP A 289 -17.59 14.25 17.49
N ARG A 290 -17.23 13.34 16.58
CA ARG A 290 -17.58 13.35 15.16
C ARG A 290 -19.08 13.22 14.98
N TYR A 291 -19.71 12.33 15.74
CA TYR A 291 -21.15 12.12 15.68
C TYR A 291 -21.94 13.39 16.02
N ASN A 292 -21.62 14.05 17.14
CA ASN A 292 -22.29 15.30 17.51
C ASN A 292 -22.01 16.41 16.50
N TYR A 293 -20.80 16.48 15.94
CA TYR A 293 -20.52 17.42 14.84
C TYR A 293 -21.40 17.15 13.59
N LEU A 294 -21.55 15.88 13.19
CA LEU A 294 -22.41 15.48 12.07
C LEU A 294 -23.89 15.79 12.33
N LEU A 295 -24.38 15.59 13.56
CA LEU A 295 -25.73 16.01 13.94
C LEU A 295 -25.90 17.53 13.88
N GLY A 296 -24.91 18.29 14.36
CA GLY A 296 -24.88 19.75 14.23
C GLY A 296 -25.06 20.17 12.78
N LYS A 297 -24.31 19.56 11.86
CA LYS A 297 -24.42 19.78 10.42
C LYS A 297 -25.79 19.39 9.87
N LEU A 298 -26.32 18.22 10.25
CA LEU A 298 -27.62 17.74 9.79
C LEU A 298 -28.72 18.76 10.05
N TYR A 299 -28.82 19.25 11.29
CA TYR A 299 -29.85 20.21 11.68
C TYR A 299 -29.64 21.61 11.09
N GLU A 300 -28.47 21.88 10.52
CA GLU A 300 -28.16 23.10 9.80
C GLU A 300 -28.55 23.04 8.32
N THR A 301 -28.66 21.83 7.75
CA THR A 301 -28.98 21.64 6.32
C THR A 301 -30.36 22.17 5.97
N GLU A 302 -30.52 22.69 4.75
CA GLU A 302 -31.82 23.05 4.19
C GLU A 302 -32.64 21.80 3.89
N SER A 303 -33.25 21.22 4.93
CA SER A 303 -34.05 20.01 4.87
C SER A 303 -35.29 20.13 5.76
N LYS A 304 -36.20 19.14 5.66
CA LYS A 304 -37.36 19.03 6.58
C LYS A 304 -36.96 18.89 8.05
N TYR A 305 -35.69 18.58 8.33
CA TYR A 305 -35.15 18.41 9.67
C TYR A 305 -34.45 19.65 10.20
N LYS A 306 -34.35 20.73 9.41
CA LYS A 306 -33.66 21.97 9.80
C LYS A 306 -34.14 22.50 11.17
N ASP A 307 -33.21 22.66 12.10
CA ASP A 307 -33.46 23.13 13.46
C ASP A 307 -32.18 23.77 14.03
N PHE A 308 -32.06 25.09 13.93
CA PHE A 308 -30.86 25.79 14.37
C PHE A 308 -30.59 25.68 15.87
N ILE A 309 -31.63 25.49 16.68
CA ILE A 309 -31.47 25.33 18.14
C ILE A 309 -30.82 23.98 18.43
N LYS A 310 -31.25 22.91 17.75
CA LYS A 310 -30.58 21.61 17.83
C LYS A 310 -29.16 21.66 17.27
N SER A 311 -28.97 22.31 16.12
CA SER A 311 -27.64 22.47 15.54
C SER A 311 -26.66 23.12 16.52
N LEU A 312 -27.08 24.23 17.15
CA LEU A 312 -26.33 24.91 18.21
C LEU A 312 -26.02 24.01 19.40
N SER A 313 -26.99 23.23 19.88
CA SER A 313 -26.78 22.36 21.04
C SER A 313 -25.75 21.27 20.75
N TYR A 314 -25.80 20.65 19.58
CA TYR A 314 -24.85 19.61 19.19
C TYR A 314 -23.43 20.13 19.00
N TYR A 315 -23.24 21.28 18.34
CA TYR A 315 -21.90 21.89 18.27
C TYR A 315 -21.37 22.27 19.65
N LYS A 316 -22.24 22.75 20.55
CA LYS A 316 -21.86 23.07 21.93
C LYS A 316 -21.41 21.82 22.70
N ILE A 317 -22.05 20.66 22.50
CA ILE A 317 -21.62 19.39 23.11
C ILE A 317 -20.18 19.06 22.70
N VAL A 318 -19.80 19.27 21.43
CA VAL A 318 -18.43 19.07 20.96
C VAL A 318 -17.45 20.00 21.68
N ILE A 319 -17.79 21.29 21.77
CA ILE A 319 -16.94 22.32 22.36
C ILE A 319 -16.74 22.09 23.86
N ASP A 320 -17.81 21.79 24.59
CA ASP A 320 -17.78 21.70 26.04
C ASP A 320 -17.11 20.40 26.53
N ASN A 321 -17.29 19.30 25.80
CA ASN A 321 -16.86 17.97 26.26
C ASN A 321 -15.61 17.41 25.54
N TYR A 322 -15.27 17.92 24.34
CA TYR A 322 -14.20 17.34 23.51
C TYR A 322 -13.19 18.39 23.00
N PRO A 323 -12.44 19.08 23.91
CA PRO A 323 -11.53 20.17 23.54
C PRO A 323 -10.34 19.75 22.67
N PHE A 324 -10.01 18.45 22.60
CA PHE A 324 -8.92 17.91 21.77
C PHE A 324 -9.42 17.21 20.49
N SER A 325 -10.73 17.28 20.21
CA SER A 325 -11.30 16.71 18.99
C SER A 325 -10.80 17.44 17.75
N SER A 326 -10.61 16.71 16.64
CA SER A 326 -10.40 17.32 15.32
C SER A 326 -11.61 18.16 14.87
N TYR A 327 -12.78 17.96 15.48
CA TYR A 327 -14.01 18.70 15.19
C TYR A 327 -14.24 19.90 16.10
N TYR A 328 -13.36 20.17 17.07
CA TYR A 328 -13.54 21.25 18.04
C TYR A 328 -13.60 22.64 17.38
N GLU A 329 -12.57 23.00 16.59
CA GLU A 329 -12.51 24.33 15.96
C GLU A 329 -13.62 24.51 14.92
N LEU A 330 -13.94 23.45 14.17
CA LEU A 330 -15.06 23.47 13.21
C LEU A 330 -16.40 23.73 13.92
N SER A 331 -16.65 23.01 15.02
CA SER A 331 -17.87 23.17 15.83
C SER A 331 -17.94 24.57 16.44
N LYS A 332 -16.82 25.10 16.95
CA LYS A 332 -16.73 26.45 17.52
C LYS A 332 -17.06 27.53 16.49
N LEU A 333 -16.51 27.42 15.28
CA LEU A 333 -16.83 28.34 14.18
C LEU A 333 -18.31 28.31 13.82
N ARG A 334 -18.90 27.12 13.66
CA ARG A 334 -20.33 26.97 13.34
C ARG A 334 -21.23 27.46 14.49
N TYR A 335 -20.89 27.14 15.73
CA TYR A 335 -21.61 27.60 16.92
C TYR A 335 -21.66 29.13 17.01
N LEU A 336 -20.51 29.81 16.86
CA LEU A 336 -20.44 31.27 16.89
C LEU A 336 -21.20 31.92 15.73
N PHE A 337 -21.15 31.31 14.54
CA PHE A 337 -21.94 31.75 13.39
C PHE A 337 -23.43 31.66 13.72
N LEU A 338 -23.93 30.48 14.09
CA LEU A 338 -25.35 30.27 14.35
C LEU A 338 -25.86 31.20 15.45
N LYS A 339 -25.14 31.32 16.57
CA LYS A 339 -25.50 32.17 17.71
C LYS A 339 -25.61 33.66 17.35
N ARG A 340 -24.90 34.10 16.30
CA ARG A 340 -24.92 35.50 15.85
C ARG A 340 -26.11 35.80 14.95
N PHE A 341 -26.55 34.83 14.15
CA PHE A 341 -27.48 35.06 13.05
C PHE A 341 -28.88 34.46 13.30
N PHE A 342 -29.00 33.54 14.24
CA PHE A 342 -30.24 32.88 14.65
C PHE A 342 -30.32 32.86 16.17
#